data_AF-A0A813YCN9-F1
#
_entry.id   AF-A0A813YCN9-F1
#
_cell.length_a   1.000
_cell.length_b   1.000
_cell.length_c   1.000
_cell.angle_alpha   90.00
_cell.angle_beta   90.00
_cell.angle_gamma   90.00
#
_symmetry.space_group_name_H-M   'P 1'
#
loop_
_entity.id
_entity.type
_entity.pdbx_description
1 polymer ?
#
loop_
_entity_poly.entity_id
_entity_poly.type
_entity_poly.pdbx_seq_one_letter_code
_entity_poly.pdbx_strand_id
1 'polypeptide(L)'
;MFFLLDSVTTMPTIFEDMYNDLFYQLFDYLDAYDIYYSFFGLNKRFNDLAEHKPTLHANITSKKFRDYYQILLPLIHLRLVALKFDELQLFIKIYYSFSKQFSRIRSLTLSNVIVDRLPLLKCILSLTLELKSSSVHSTSYLFQILHSKLPLLKYLVITNNPIVYKIYKPTLYLHQYLETLAIDVGFCSDLFKLFSCLPNIRCLTLNVKSTLISADFQIENPSIIIPTVKILIVNDQPPGLIKVEHIKYVLKYFPDLKAFAFISYSIESINGTKWEQILSTISTLTKFQLQVNVQQLKVEPNIIEIQSKFQTNYWHDKKWTNVKGDWYQQQNCFTLRVY
;
A
#
# COMPACT_ATOMS: atom_id res chain seq x y z
N MET A 1 -48.03 44.52 24.17
CA MET A 1 -47.84 43.19 23.54
C MET A 1 -47.51 43.41 22.07
N PHE A 2 -46.24 43.53 21.74
CA PHE A 2 -45.70 43.45 20.38
C PHE A 2 -44.34 42.75 20.54
N PHE A 3 -44.27 41.49 20.14
CA PHE A 3 -43.00 40.79 19.99
C PHE A 3 -42.46 41.15 18.61
N LEU A 4 -41.34 41.89 18.58
CA LEU A 4 -40.46 41.92 17.43
C LEU A 4 -39.73 40.58 17.39
N LEU A 5 -40.17 39.71 16.48
CA LEU A 5 -39.36 38.61 15.99
C LEU A 5 -38.33 39.22 15.04
N ASP A 6 -37.12 39.47 15.56
CA ASP A 6 -35.96 39.70 14.72
C ASP A 6 -35.74 38.45 13.85
N SER A 7 -35.89 38.64 12.55
CA SER A 7 -35.57 37.66 11.54
C SER A 7 -34.07 37.42 11.53
N VAL A 8 -33.65 36.26 12.03
CA VAL A 8 -32.31 35.72 11.72
C VAL A 8 -32.28 35.40 10.24
N THR A 9 -31.88 36.39 9.44
CA THR A 9 -31.49 36.19 8.06
C THR A 9 -30.20 35.37 8.06
N THR A 10 -30.31 34.08 7.78
CA THR A 10 -29.13 33.27 7.44
C THR A 10 -28.54 33.86 6.17
N MET A 11 -27.50 34.68 6.31
CA MET A 11 -26.67 35.12 5.18
C MET A 11 -26.21 33.85 4.44
N PRO A 12 -26.53 33.67 3.15
CA PRO A 12 -26.02 32.55 2.40
C PRO A 12 -24.50 32.67 2.38
N THR A 13 -23.79 31.74 3.00
CA THR A 13 -22.35 31.64 2.88
C THR A 13 -22.02 31.41 1.41
N ILE A 14 -21.46 32.42 0.76
CA ILE A 14 -21.03 32.32 -0.63
C ILE A 14 -19.75 31.49 -0.62
N PHE A 15 -19.75 30.39 -1.36
CA PHE A 15 -18.58 29.51 -1.48
C PHE A 15 -17.30 30.29 -1.86
N GLU A 16 -17.46 31.35 -2.65
CA GLU A 16 -16.39 32.25 -3.08
C GLU A 16 -15.78 33.12 -1.95
N ASP A 17 -16.38 33.17 -0.77
CA ASP A 17 -15.88 33.93 0.38
C ASP A 17 -15.09 33.06 1.38
N MET A 18 -15.03 31.74 1.17
CA MET A 18 -14.24 30.84 2.01
C MET A 18 -12.75 31.22 1.99
N TYR A 19 -11.98 30.97 3.04
CA TYR A 19 -10.54 31.27 3.07
C TYR A 19 -9.71 30.42 2.08
N ASN A 20 -8.62 30.98 1.54
CA ASN A 20 -7.70 30.27 0.63
C ASN A 20 -7.19 28.95 1.21
N ASP A 21 -6.91 28.91 2.52
CA ASP A 21 -6.38 27.71 3.19
C ASP A 21 -7.36 26.53 3.13
N LEU A 22 -8.68 26.80 3.18
CA LEU A 22 -9.70 25.76 3.03
C LEU A 22 -9.71 25.20 1.62
N PHE A 23 -9.49 26.04 0.60
CA PHE A 23 -9.34 25.57 -0.77
C PHE A 23 -8.08 24.74 -0.98
N TYR A 24 -6.96 25.11 -0.36
CA TYR A 24 -5.75 24.29 -0.44
C TYR A 24 -5.92 22.92 0.21
N GLN A 25 -6.60 22.85 1.36
CA GLN A 25 -6.99 21.59 2.00
C GLN A 25 -7.91 20.77 1.09
N LEU A 26 -8.91 21.40 0.47
CA LEU A 26 -9.80 20.72 -0.48
C LEU A 26 -9.01 20.19 -1.70
N PHE A 27 -8.08 20.97 -2.22
CA PHE A 27 -7.21 20.59 -3.33
C PHE A 27 -6.28 19.42 -2.98
N ASP A 28 -6.03 19.11 -1.71
CA ASP A 28 -5.24 17.92 -1.33
C ASP A 28 -5.98 16.61 -1.58
N TYR A 29 -7.31 16.67 -1.73
CA TYR A 29 -8.15 15.52 -2.08
C TYR A 29 -8.42 15.38 -3.59
N LEU A 30 -7.96 16.34 -4.39
CA LEU A 30 -8.22 16.41 -5.83
C LEU A 30 -6.95 16.21 -6.65
N ASP A 31 -7.09 15.66 -7.87
CA ASP A 31 -5.98 15.65 -8.81
C ASP A 31 -5.88 16.99 -9.59
N ALA A 32 -4.78 17.17 -10.32
CA ALA A 32 -4.55 18.39 -11.08
C ALA A 32 -5.63 18.65 -12.15
N TYR A 33 -6.22 17.60 -12.74
CA TYR A 33 -7.31 17.77 -13.68
C TYR A 33 -8.55 18.29 -12.99
N ASP A 34 -8.92 17.72 -11.84
CA ASP A 34 -10.10 18.12 -11.09
C ASP A 34 -9.96 19.57 -10.59
N ILE A 35 -8.77 19.98 -10.15
CA ILE A 35 -8.48 21.37 -9.76
C ILE A 35 -8.64 22.32 -10.95
N TYR A 36 -7.96 22.04 -12.06
CA TYR A 36 -7.97 22.96 -13.20
C TYR A 36 -9.34 22.99 -13.87
N TYR A 37 -9.97 21.86 -14.08
CA TYR A 37 -11.27 21.80 -14.75
C TYR A 37 -12.39 22.43 -13.92
N SER A 38 -12.33 22.31 -12.58
CA SER A 38 -13.40 22.80 -11.71
C SER A 38 -13.21 24.25 -11.25
N PHE A 39 -11.97 24.74 -11.15
CA PHE A 39 -11.69 26.05 -10.55
C PHE A 39 -11.01 27.04 -11.52
N PHE A 40 -10.23 26.56 -12.49
CA PHE A 40 -9.53 27.43 -13.42
C PHE A 40 -10.50 28.00 -14.46
N GLY A 41 -10.48 29.32 -14.63
CA GLY A 41 -11.38 30.07 -15.51
C GLY A 41 -12.63 30.62 -14.83
N LEU A 42 -12.91 30.29 -13.56
CA LEU A 42 -14.09 30.79 -12.86
C LEU A 42 -13.97 32.28 -12.51
N ASN A 43 -12.90 32.65 -11.81
CA ASN A 43 -12.57 34.02 -11.48
C ASN A 43 -11.06 34.14 -11.20
N LYS A 44 -10.57 35.38 -11.07
CA LYS A 44 -9.14 35.66 -10.84
C LYS A 44 -8.61 34.94 -9.60
N ARG A 45 -9.38 34.94 -8.51
CA ARG A 45 -8.97 34.33 -7.24
C ARG A 45 -8.76 32.83 -7.38
N PHE A 46 -9.66 32.11 -8.06
CA PHE A 46 -9.51 30.68 -8.28
C PHE A 46 -8.36 30.32 -9.24
N ASN A 47 -8.12 31.15 -10.25
CA ASN A 47 -6.94 31.00 -11.11
C ASN A 47 -5.67 31.12 -10.29
N ASP A 48 -5.57 32.17 -9.46
CA ASP A 48 -4.43 32.39 -8.57
C ASP A 48 -4.23 31.20 -7.62
N LEU A 49 -5.31 30.66 -7.04
CA LEU A 49 -5.25 29.48 -6.18
C LEU A 49 -4.70 28.24 -6.91
N ALA A 50 -5.18 27.96 -8.12
CA ALA A 50 -4.76 26.81 -8.92
C ALA A 50 -3.31 26.94 -9.46
N GLU A 51 -2.85 28.17 -9.73
CA GLU A 51 -1.48 28.46 -10.19
C GLU A 51 -0.47 28.42 -9.03
N HIS A 52 -0.84 28.91 -7.85
CA HIS A 52 0.06 29.01 -6.71
C HIS A 52 0.11 27.77 -5.83
N LYS A 53 -0.71 26.74 -6.09
CA LYS A 53 -0.56 25.45 -5.39
C LYS A 53 0.83 24.87 -5.72
N PRO A 54 1.70 24.63 -4.71
CA PRO A 54 3.10 24.32 -4.93
C PRO A 54 3.34 22.93 -5.50
N THR A 55 2.47 21.98 -5.15
CA THR A 55 2.60 20.57 -5.52
C THR A 55 1.28 20.03 -6.05
N LEU A 56 1.38 19.26 -7.14
CA LEU A 56 0.24 18.66 -7.81
C LEU A 56 0.46 17.16 -8.01
N HIS A 57 -0.64 16.43 -7.99
CA HIS A 57 -0.71 15.02 -8.34
C HIS A 57 -1.55 14.90 -9.62
N ALA A 58 -1.18 14.00 -10.53
CA ALA A 58 -1.98 13.78 -11.74
C ALA A 58 -2.32 12.29 -11.89
N ASN A 59 -3.60 12.03 -12.14
CA ASN A 59 -4.11 10.71 -12.50
C ASN A 59 -4.51 10.70 -13.98
N ILE A 60 -3.55 10.33 -14.82
CA ILE A 60 -3.68 10.39 -16.27
C ILE A 60 -4.17 9.04 -16.77
N THR A 61 -5.46 8.99 -17.10
CA THR A 61 -6.08 7.81 -17.72
C THR A 61 -6.11 7.95 -19.23
N SER A 62 -6.20 6.82 -19.93
CA SER A 62 -6.50 6.73 -21.37
C SER A 62 -7.61 7.70 -21.81
N LYS A 63 -8.70 7.79 -21.04
CA LYS A 63 -9.85 8.67 -21.32
C LYS A 63 -9.53 10.15 -21.23
N LYS A 64 -8.72 10.56 -20.25
CA LYS A 64 -8.32 11.97 -20.02
C LYS A 64 -6.97 12.33 -20.66
N PHE A 65 -6.33 11.41 -21.38
CA PHE A 65 -4.95 11.56 -21.82
C PHE A 65 -4.74 12.77 -22.73
N ARG A 66 -5.66 13.00 -23.67
CA ARG A 66 -5.55 14.11 -24.62
C ARG A 66 -5.52 15.46 -23.89
N ASP A 67 -6.46 15.68 -22.98
CA ASP A 67 -6.59 16.94 -22.25
C ASP A 67 -5.39 17.17 -21.34
N TYR A 68 -4.93 16.12 -20.65
CA TYR A 68 -3.68 16.18 -19.89
C TYR A 68 -2.49 16.55 -20.78
N TYR A 69 -2.32 15.85 -21.90
CA TYR A 69 -1.14 15.97 -22.75
C TYR A 69 -1.07 17.33 -23.46
N GLN A 70 -2.20 17.82 -23.98
CA GLN A 70 -2.25 19.01 -24.82
C GLN A 70 -2.47 20.30 -24.02
N ILE A 71 -3.23 20.23 -22.91
CA ILE A 71 -3.70 21.41 -22.20
C ILE A 71 -2.99 21.54 -20.85
N LEU A 72 -3.07 20.51 -19.99
CA LEU A 72 -2.64 20.66 -18.60
C LEU A 72 -1.12 20.53 -18.42
N LEU A 73 -0.47 19.52 -19.01
CA LEU A 73 0.96 19.27 -18.80
C LEU A 73 1.84 20.50 -19.12
N PRO A 74 1.63 21.25 -20.22
CA PRO A 74 2.36 22.50 -20.44
C PRO A 74 2.31 23.48 -19.26
N LEU A 75 1.20 23.53 -18.53
CA LEU A 75 0.96 24.46 -17.41
C LEU A 75 1.46 23.94 -16.05
N ILE A 76 1.45 22.62 -15.85
CA ILE A 76 1.62 22.04 -14.50
C ILE A 76 2.88 21.17 -14.32
N HIS A 77 3.57 20.79 -15.40
CA HIS A 77 4.59 19.73 -15.36
C HIS A 77 5.71 19.95 -14.33
N LEU A 78 6.13 21.19 -14.07
CA LEU A 78 7.16 21.53 -13.06
C LEU A 78 6.68 21.41 -11.61
N ARG A 79 5.37 21.30 -11.38
CA ARG A 79 4.75 21.18 -10.04
C ARG A 79 4.33 19.76 -9.71
N LEU A 80 4.43 18.84 -10.67
CA LEU A 80 4.03 17.45 -10.47
C LEU A 80 5.03 16.71 -9.56
N VAL A 81 4.51 16.16 -8.46
CA VAL A 81 5.27 15.35 -7.51
C VAL A 81 4.90 13.88 -7.55
N ALA A 82 3.67 13.56 -7.98
CA ALA A 82 3.21 12.20 -8.21
C ALA A 82 2.43 12.07 -9.52
N LEU A 83 2.65 10.96 -10.20
CA LEU A 83 1.93 10.58 -11.40
C LEU A 83 1.29 9.20 -11.25
N LYS A 84 0.09 9.04 -11.78
CA LYS A 84 -0.58 7.76 -11.96
C LYS A 84 -1.00 7.59 -13.42
N PHE A 85 -0.75 6.41 -13.96
CA PHE A 85 -1.18 5.99 -15.29
C PHE A 85 -1.84 4.63 -15.25
N ASP A 86 -2.95 4.48 -15.97
CA ASP A 86 -3.62 3.20 -16.22
C ASP A 86 -2.88 2.35 -17.28
N GLU A 87 -2.02 2.98 -18.10
CA GLU A 87 -1.24 2.33 -19.14
C GLU A 87 0.19 2.86 -19.24
N LEU A 88 1.16 1.94 -19.24
CA LEU A 88 2.59 2.27 -19.41
C LEU A 88 2.90 3.05 -20.69
N GLN A 89 2.20 2.79 -21.80
CA GLN A 89 2.49 3.44 -23.09
C GLN A 89 2.21 4.96 -23.04
N LEU A 90 1.19 5.36 -22.29
CA LEU A 90 0.87 6.78 -22.06
C LEU A 90 1.97 7.47 -21.28
N PHE A 91 2.46 6.79 -20.22
CA PHE A 91 3.60 7.28 -19.46
C PHE A 91 4.84 7.41 -20.34
N ILE A 92 5.17 6.41 -21.15
CA ILE A 92 6.33 6.45 -22.04
C ILE A 92 6.25 7.64 -23.00
N LYS A 93 5.07 7.88 -23.59
CA LYS A 93 4.83 9.02 -24.49
C LYS A 93 5.07 10.36 -23.78
N ILE A 94 4.53 10.54 -22.58
CA ILE A 94 4.74 11.76 -21.77
C ILE A 94 6.19 11.88 -21.31
N TYR A 95 6.78 10.78 -20.86
CA TYR A 95 8.16 10.74 -20.39
C TYR A 95 9.10 11.23 -21.49
N TYR A 96 9.02 10.72 -22.72
CA TYR A 96 9.91 11.21 -23.77
C TYR A 96 9.64 12.66 -24.19
N SER A 97 8.38 13.12 -24.17
CA SER A 97 8.05 14.51 -24.49
C SER A 97 8.48 15.52 -23.43
N PHE A 98 8.50 15.14 -22.16
CA PHE A 98 8.73 16.06 -21.03
C PHE A 98 9.91 15.64 -20.11
N SER A 99 10.71 14.63 -20.49
CA SER A 99 11.71 13.93 -19.65
C SER A 99 12.67 14.84 -18.89
N LYS A 100 13.12 15.93 -19.51
CA LYS A 100 14.06 16.88 -18.89
C LYS A 100 13.43 17.71 -17.76
N GLN A 101 12.11 17.73 -17.65
CA GLN A 101 11.38 18.64 -16.76
C GLN A 101 10.75 17.93 -15.55
N PHE A 102 10.70 16.59 -15.54
CA PHE A 102 10.19 15.79 -14.41
C PHE A 102 11.21 15.56 -13.29
N SER A 103 11.97 16.60 -12.94
CA SER A 103 12.98 16.51 -11.88
C SER A 103 12.38 16.33 -10.48
N ARG A 104 11.12 16.75 -10.28
CA ARG A 104 10.41 16.73 -8.99
C ARG A 104 9.54 15.51 -8.76
N ILE A 105 9.30 14.68 -9.76
CA ILE A 105 8.47 13.49 -9.58
C ILE A 105 9.18 12.53 -8.63
N ARG A 106 8.52 12.20 -7.52
CA ARG A 106 9.01 11.26 -6.51
C ARG A 106 8.18 9.98 -6.45
N SER A 107 6.90 10.06 -6.83
CA SER A 107 5.97 8.94 -6.77
C SER A 107 5.39 8.63 -8.16
N LEU A 108 5.36 7.35 -8.51
CA LEU A 108 4.82 6.89 -9.78
C LEU A 108 3.95 5.65 -9.56
N THR A 109 2.75 5.66 -10.12
CA THR A 109 1.86 4.49 -10.18
C THR A 109 1.63 4.14 -11.64
N LEU A 110 1.89 2.89 -12.01
CA LEU A 110 1.72 2.41 -13.38
C LEU A 110 0.92 1.10 -13.35
N SER A 111 -0.12 1.06 -14.17
CA SER A 111 -0.87 -0.16 -14.43
C SER A 111 -0.53 -0.79 -15.78
N ASN A 112 -0.81 -2.08 -15.89
CA ASN A 112 -0.59 -2.90 -17.09
C ASN A 112 0.86 -2.85 -17.60
N VAL A 113 1.81 -2.97 -16.67
CA VAL A 113 3.23 -2.74 -16.95
C VAL A 113 3.92 -3.98 -17.52
N ILE A 114 4.75 -3.75 -18.55
CA ILE A 114 5.82 -4.66 -18.97
C ILE A 114 7.13 -4.00 -18.54
N VAL A 115 7.80 -4.57 -17.54
CA VAL A 115 8.87 -3.91 -16.78
C VAL A 115 10.08 -3.57 -17.66
N ASP A 116 10.38 -4.40 -18.65
CA ASP A 116 11.47 -4.21 -19.62
C ASP A 116 11.38 -2.88 -20.37
N ARG A 117 10.17 -2.33 -20.49
CA ARG A 117 9.90 -1.06 -21.19
C ARG A 117 10.01 0.17 -20.28
N LEU A 118 10.33 -0.01 -18.99
CA LEU A 118 10.50 1.12 -18.09
C LEU A 118 11.70 1.98 -18.51
N PRO A 119 11.52 3.31 -18.64
CA PRO A 119 12.63 4.22 -18.85
C PRO A 119 13.52 4.32 -17.59
N LEU A 120 14.69 4.95 -17.73
CA LEU A 120 15.57 5.25 -16.60
C LEU A 120 14.99 6.40 -15.77
N LEU A 121 14.56 6.12 -14.55
CA LEU A 121 13.83 7.03 -13.68
C LEU A 121 14.66 7.37 -12.43
N LYS A 122 15.58 8.33 -12.58
CA LYS A 122 16.60 8.64 -11.56
C LYS A 122 16.05 9.28 -10.28
N CYS A 123 14.89 9.95 -10.32
CA CYS A 123 14.38 10.74 -9.19
C CYS A 123 13.28 10.04 -8.38
N ILE A 124 12.78 8.89 -8.85
CA ILE A 124 11.65 8.19 -8.24
C ILE A 124 12.08 7.52 -6.95
N LEU A 125 11.33 7.79 -5.88
CA LEU A 125 11.50 7.20 -4.56
C LEU A 125 10.42 6.17 -4.24
N SER A 126 9.22 6.35 -4.79
CA SER A 126 8.06 5.48 -4.59
C SER A 126 7.49 5.00 -5.92
N LEU A 127 7.31 3.70 -6.07
CA LEU A 127 6.77 3.07 -7.26
C LEU A 127 5.70 2.06 -6.92
N THR A 128 4.54 2.18 -7.55
CA THR A 128 3.48 1.17 -7.56
C THR A 128 3.35 0.61 -8.96
N LEU A 129 3.54 -0.70 -9.11
CA LEU A 129 3.40 -1.42 -10.36
C LEU A 129 2.26 -2.42 -10.25
N GLU A 130 1.29 -2.29 -11.15
CA GLU A 130 0.33 -3.36 -11.42
C GLU A 130 0.78 -4.07 -12.70
N LEU A 131 1.27 -5.30 -12.54
CA LEU A 131 1.87 -6.07 -13.62
C LEU A 131 0.79 -6.67 -14.53
N LYS A 132 1.09 -6.72 -15.83
CA LYS A 132 0.21 -7.40 -16.79
C LYS A 132 0.33 -8.92 -16.61
N SER A 133 -0.79 -9.62 -16.46
CA SER A 133 -0.86 -11.07 -16.19
C SER A 133 -0.08 -11.96 -17.17
N SER A 134 0.15 -11.50 -18.40
CA SER A 134 0.90 -12.23 -19.43
C SER A 134 2.43 -12.09 -19.33
N SER A 135 2.95 -11.28 -18.39
CA SER A 135 4.39 -11.06 -18.24
C SER A 135 5.01 -12.14 -17.35
N VAL A 136 5.37 -13.28 -17.95
CA VAL A 136 6.06 -14.36 -17.25
C VAL A 136 7.55 -14.02 -17.14
N HIS A 137 7.91 -13.27 -16.11
CA HIS A 137 9.30 -13.05 -15.74
C HIS A 137 9.60 -13.71 -14.40
N SER A 138 10.86 -14.07 -14.15
CA SER A 138 11.27 -14.46 -12.80
C SER A 138 11.30 -13.24 -11.88
N THR A 139 11.05 -13.44 -10.59
CA THR A 139 11.12 -12.34 -9.61
C THR A 139 12.51 -11.72 -9.56
N SER A 140 13.57 -12.53 -9.70
CA SER A 140 14.94 -12.01 -9.70
C SER A 140 15.21 -11.06 -10.87
N TYR A 141 14.69 -11.37 -12.06
CA TYR A 141 14.84 -10.51 -13.24
C TYR A 141 14.10 -9.18 -13.07
N LEU A 142 12.88 -9.21 -12.51
CA LEU A 142 12.13 -8.00 -12.16
C LEU A 142 13.01 -7.04 -11.33
N PHE A 143 13.54 -7.53 -10.20
CA PHE A 143 14.33 -6.68 -9.31
C PHE A 143 15.65 -6.20 -9.93
N GLN A 144 16.29 -6.99 -10.80
CA GLN A 144 17.46 -6.55 -11.55
C GLN A 144 17.13 -5.36 -12.47
N ILE A 145 16.00 -5.40 -13.17
CA ILE A 145 15.57 -4.26 -13.98
C ILE A 145 15.30 -3.05 -13.10
N LEU A 146 14.54 -3.23 -12.01
CA LEU A 146 14.21 -2.14 -11.10
C LEU A 146 15.48 -1.48 -10.55
N HIS A 147 16.49 -2.26 -10.17
CA HIS A 147 17.78 -1.74 -9.75
C HIS A 147 18.46 -0.89 -10.82
N SER A 148 18.49 -1.37 -12.07
CA SER A 148 19.13 -0.66 -13.18
C SER A 148 18.39 0.62 -13.59
N LYS A 149 17.05 0.65 -13.44
CA LYS A 149 16.20 1.74 -13.92
C LYS A 149 15.81 2.74 -12.84
N LEU A 150 15.82 2.36 -11.56
CA LEU A 150 15.27 3.14 -10.45
C LEU A 150 16.24 3.16 -9.27
N PRO A 151 17.45 3.75 -9.43
CA PRO A 151 18.53 3.62 -8.45
C PRO A 151 18.23 4.20 -7.07
N LEU A 152 17.26 5.12 -6.94
CA LEU A 152 16.88 5.76 -5.68
C LEU A 152 15.60 5.19 -5.05
N LEU A 153 15.08 4.08 -5.57
CA LEU A 153 13.80 3.53 -5.12
C LEU A 153 13.87 3.08 -3.65
N LYS A 154 12.96 3.62 -2.83
CA LYS A 154 12.82 3.30 -1.40
C LYS A 154 11.54 2.53 -1.09
N TYR A 155 10.46 2.83 -1.81
CA TYR A 155 9.14 2.25 -1.60
C TYR A 155 8.66 1.58 -2.88
N LEU A 156 8.33 0.30 -2.80
CA LEU A 156 7.88 -0.49 -3.95
C LEU A 156 6.60 -1.25 -3.58
N VAL A 157 5.58 -1.12 -4.42
CA VAL A 157 4.36 -1.91 -4.37
C VAL A 157 4.22 -2.65 -5.69
N ILE A 158 4.06 -3.97 -5.66
CA ILE A 158 3.86 -4.82 -6.84
C ILE A 158 2.56 -5.59 -6.67
N THR A 159 1.60 -5.35 -7.56
CA THR A 159 0.28 -6.01 -7.57
C THR A 159 0.03 -6.78 -8.86
N ASN A 160 -0.96 -7.67 -8.81
CA ASN A 160 -1.37 -8.58 -9.89
C ASN A 160 -0.20 -9.38 -10.43
N ASN A 161 0.65 -9.84 -9.53
CA ASN A 161 1.93 -10.46 -9.84
C ASN A 161 1.73 -11.90 -10.36
N PRO A 162 1.85 -12.18 -11.68
CA PRO A 162 1.72 -13.55 -12.20
C PRO A 162 3.03 -14.35 -12.02
N ILE A 163 4.03 -13.77 -11.36
CA ILE A 163 5.40 -14.26 -11.38
C ILE A 163 5.52 -15.64 -10.75
N VAL A 164 6.21 -16.51 -11.48
CA VAL A 164 6.73 -17.77 -10.96
C VAL A 164 7.99 -17.45 -10.14
N TYR A 165 7.95 -17.72 -8.84
CA TYR A 165 9.11 -17.62 -7.95
C TYR A 165 10.15 -18.66 -8.34
N LYS A 166 11.02 -18.33 -9.29
CA LYS A 166 12.21 -19.13 -9.62
C LYS A 166 13.42 -18.22 -9.51
N ILE A 167 14.23 -18.44 -8.47
CA ILE A 167 15.48 -17.72 -8.28
C ILE A 167 16.59 -18.56 -8.87
N TYR A 168 16.99 -18.23 -10.09
CA TYR A 168 17.95 -19.03 -10.84
C TYR A 168 19.41 -18.85 -10.40
N LYS A 169 19.73 -17.85 -9.55
CA LYS A 169 21.02 -17.64 -8.84
C LYS A 169 20.99 -16.36 -7.99
N PRO A 170 20.98 -16.42 -6.65
CA PRO A 170 21.08 -15.25 -5.79
C PRO A 170 22.56 -14.91 -5.61
N THR A 171 23.14 -14.07 -6.47
CA THR A 171 24.56 -13.68 -6.35
C THR A 171 24.80 -12.18 -6.22
N LEU A 172 23.76 -11.35 -6.28
CA LEU A 172 23.89 -9.90 -6.17
C LEU A 172 22.77 -9.31 -5.32
N TYR A 173 23.13 -8.34 -4.46
CA TYR A 173 22.16 -7.50 -3.74
C TYR A 173 21.25 -6.82 -4.77
N LEU A 174 19.96 -7.17 -4.72
CA LEU A 174 19.02 -6.84 -5.77
C LEU A 174 18.60 -5.37 -5.75
N HIS A 175 18.53 -4.73 -4.58
CA HIS A 175 18.28 -3.30 -4.50
C HIS A 175 18.74 -2.73 -3.15
N GLN A 176 19.81 -1.92 -3.16
CA GLN A 176 20.42 -1.46 -1.92
C GLN A 176 19.60 -0.40 -1.18
N TYR A 177 18.78 0.40 -1.86
CA TYR A 177 18.04 1.49 -1.21
C TYR A 177 16.60 1.15 -0.83
N LEU A 178 16.15 -0.07 -1.13
CA LEU A 178 14.75 -0.43 -0.92
C LEU A 178 14.49 -0.66 0.57
N GLU A 179 13.61 0.16 1.15
CA GLU A 179 13.27 0.13 2.57
C GLU A 179 11.90 -0.52 2.83
N THR A 180 10.96 -0.33 1.91
CA THR A 180 9.59 -0.85 2.00
C THR A 180 9.19 -1.59 0.73
N LEU A 181 8.71 -2.83 0.90
CA LEU A 181 8.19 -3.64 -0.18
C LEU A 181 6.79 -4.15 0.18
N ALA A 182 5.82 -3.93 -0.70
CA ALA A 182 4.55 -4.63 -0.71
C ALA A 182 4.44 -5.45 -1.99
N ILE A 183 4.12 -6.74 -1.88
CA ILE A 183 4.11 -7.63 -3.04
C ILE A 183 3.00 -8.66 -2.93
N ASP A 184 2.31 -8.89 -4.04
CA ASP A 184 1.41 -10.02 -4.21
C ASP A 184 2.22 -11.33 -4.32
N VAL A 185 1.96 -12.27 -3.41
CA VAL A 185 2.75 -13.49 -3.23
C VAL A 185 1.95 -14.79 -3.23
N GLY A 186 2.62 -15.84 -3.71
CA GLY A 186 2.36 -17.22 -3.33
C GLY A 186 3.44 -17.64 -2.32
N PHE A 187 3.04 -18.36 -1.29
CA PHE A 187 3.94 -18.76 -0.22
C PHE A 187 4.85 -19.91 -0.68
N CYS A 188 6.13 -19.61 -0.90
CA CYS A 188 7.16 -20.58 -1.29
C CYS A 188 8.51 -20.26 -0.64
N SER A 189 9.38 -21.25 -0.49
CA SER A 189 10.71 -21.10 0.13
C SER A 189 11.62 -20.13 -0.63
N ASP A 190 11.49 -20.05 -1.95
CA ASP A 190 12.24 -19.12 -2.79
C ASP A 190 11.91 -17.65 -2.50
N LEU A 191 10.71 -17.35 -1.99
CA LEU A 191 10.35 -15.98 -1.61
C LEU A 191 11.31 -15.40 -0.54
N PHE A 192 11.73 -16.22 0.43
CA PHE A 192 12.62 -15.75 1.49
C PHE A 192 14.06 -15.58 1.02
N LYS A 193 14.51 -16.37 0.02
CA LYS A 193 15.79 -16.15 -0.68
C LYS A 193 15.81 -14.82 -1.43
N LEU A 194 14.66 -14.36 -1.95
CA LEU A 194 14.57 -13.04 -2.58
C LEU A 194 14.80 -11.94 -1.54
N PHE A 195 14.12 -12.03 -0.40
CA PHE A 195 14.18 -11.01 0.64
C PHE A 195 15.55 -10.95 1.32
N SER A 196 16.28 -12.06 1.43
CA SER A 196 17.67 -12.04 1.90
C SER A 196 18.61 -11.26 0.97
N CYS A 197 18.22 -11.05 -0.29
CA CYS A 197 18.96 -10.22 -1.26
C CYS A 197 18.60 -8.71 -1.18
N LEU A 198 17.74 -8.30 -0.24
CA LEU A 198 17.30 -6.92 -0.01
C LEU A 198 17.84 -6.41 1.34
N PRO A 199 19.09 -5.92 1.40
CA PRO A 199 19.81 -5.75 2.66
C PRO A 199 19.26 -4.63 3.56
N ASN A 200 18.49 -3.69 3.02
CA ASN A 200 17.97 -2.54 3.77
C ASN A 200 16.44 -2.56 3.95
N ILE A 201 15.78 -3.68 3.61
CA ILE A 201 14.34 -3.79 3.78
C ILE A 201 13.97 -3.77 5.27
N ARG A 202 13.07 -2.86 5.64
CA ARG A 202 12.59 -2.66 7.02
C ARG A 202 11.11 -2.98 7.16
N CYS A 203 10.34 -2.73 6.11
CA CYS A 203 8.90 -2.99 6.06
C CYS A 203 8.57 -3.92 4.90
N LEU A 204 7.89 -5.02 5.22
CA LEU A 204 7.46 -6.01 4.24
C LEU A 204 5.96 -6.24 4.36
N THR A 205 5.24 -6.11 3.25
CA THR A 205 3.83 -6.45 3.12
C THR A 205 3.66 -7.59 2.13
N LEU A 206 3.07 -8.69 2.58
CA LEU A 206 2.80 -9.89 1.79
C LEU A 206 1.31 -9.99 1.53
N ASN A 207 0.89 -9.78 0.28
CA ASN A 207 -0.50 -9.94 -0.13
C ASN A 207 -0.68 -11.33 -0.75
N VAL A 208 -1.27 -12.25 -0.02
CA VAL A 208 -1.31 -13.65 -0.39
C VAL A 208 -2.57 -13.92 -1.17
N LYS A 209 -2.40 -14.09 -2.49
CA LYS A 209 -3.51 -14.16 -3.46
C LYS A 209 -3.70 -15.51 -4.14
N SER A 210 -2.75 -16.43 -3.98
CA SER A 210 -2.76 -17.71 -4.69
C SER A 210 -2.87 -18.90 -3.74
N THR A 211 -3.64 -19.91 -4.16
CA THR A 211 -3.76 -21.23 -3.54
C THR A 211 -2.50 -22.08 -3.67
N LEU A 212 -1.48 -21.62 -4.40
CA LEU A 212 -0.16 -22.24 -4.50
C LEU A 212 0.64 -22.04 -3.21
N ILE A 213 0.08 -22.47 -2.08
CA ILE A 213 0.87 -22.85 -0.92
C ILE A 213 1.39 -24.22 -1.29
N SER A 214 2.65 -24.30 -1.69
CA SER A 214 3.28 -25.59 -2.01
C SER A 214 3.07 -26.55 -0.84
N ALA A 215 2.79 -27.83 -1.12
CA ALA A 215 2.83 -28.90 -0.10
C ALA A 215 4.16 -28.89 0.68
N ASP A 216 5.21 -28.31 0.08
CA ASP A 216 6.54 -28.05 0.63
C ASP A 216 6.62 -26.86 1.60
N PHE A 217 5.50 -26.35 2.14
CA PHE A 217 5.57 -25.34 3.21
C PHE A 217 6.18 -25.89 4.51
N GLN A 218 6.47 -27.19 4.55
CA GLN A 218 7.43 -27.78 5.49
C GLN A 218 8.83 -27.23 5.17
N ILE A 219 9.18 -26.12 5.84
CA ILE A 219 10.47 -25.43 5.72
C ILE A 219 11.62 -26.42 5.91
N GLU A 220 12.33 -26.72 4.83
CA GLU A 220 13.54 -27.57 4.86
C GLU A 220 14.83 -26.82 5.23
N ASN A 221 14.82 -25.48 5.35
CA ASN A 221 16.07 -24.74 5.61
C ASN A 221 15.92 -23.49 6.50
N PRO A 222 16.21 -23.59 7.83
CA PRO A 222 16.28 -22.45 8.73
C PRO A 222 17.53 -21.57 8.54
N SER A 223 18.34 -21.82 7.52
CA SER A 223 19.60 -21.10 7.25
C SER A 223 19.40 -19.68 6.73
N ILE A 224 18.21 -19.33 6.23
CA ILE A 224 17.91 -17.99 5.73
C ILE A 224 17.28 -17.17 6.86
N ILE A 225 17.92 -16.07 7.22
CA ILE A 225 17.45 -15.12 8.22
C ILE A 225 17.47 -13.72 7.60
N ILE A 226 16.42 -12.94 7.86
CA ILE A 226 16.24 -11.57 7.35
C ILE A 226 16.09 -10.63 8.56
N PRO A 227 17.18 -10.28 9.24
CA PRO A 227 17.14 -9.53 10.50
C PRO A 227 16.74 -8.05 10.31
N THR A 228 16.77 -7.57 9.08
CA THR A 228 16.55 -6.17 8.71
C THR A 228 15.08 -5.77 8.79
N VAL A 229 14.16 -6.71 8.54
CA VAL A 229 12.71 -6.49 8.61
C VAL A 229 12.28 -6.25 10.06
N LYS A 230 11.73 -5.07 10.32
CA LYS A 230 11.18 -4.69 11.63
C LYS A 230 9.66 -4.67 11.63
N ILE A 231 9.04 -4.52 10.46
CA ILE A 231 7.58 -4.48 10.28
C ILE A 231 7.19 -5.51 9.22
N LEU A 232 6.30 -6.41 9.59
CA LEU A 232 5.72 -7.40 8.70
C LEU A 232 4.20 -7.27 8.70
N ILE A 233 3.63 -7.15 7.51
CA ILE A 233 2.19 -7.16 7.28
C ILE A 233 1.89 -8.34 6.37
N VAL A 234 0.96 -9.18 6.77
CA VAL A 234 0.48 -10.31 5.96
C VAL A 234 -1.01 -10.13 5.73
N ASN A 235 -1.41 -10.13 4.47
CA ASN A 235 -2.80 -9.99 4.04
C ASN A 235 -3.23 -11.26 3.30
N ASP A 236 -4.16 -12.00 3.89
CA ASP A 236 -4.68 -13.30 3.40
C ASP A 236 -5.94 -13.10 2.56
N GLN A 237 -5.82 -12.91 1.25
CA GLN A 237 -6.97 -12.66 0.38
C GLN A 237 -6.84 -13.39 -0.96
N PRO A 238 -7.65 -14.41 -1.28
CA PRO A 238 -8.95 -14.80 -0.69
C PRO A 238 -8.90 -15.45 0.71
N PRO A 239 -10.06 -15.62 1.40
CA PRO A 239 -10.11 -16.13 2.77
C PRO A 239 -9.54 -17.54 2.92
N GLY A 240 -8.73 -17.74 3.97
CA GLY A 240 -8.38 -19.08 4.43
C GLY A 240 -7.33 -19.76 3.58
N LEU A 241 -6.57 -19.02 2.76
CA LEU A 241 -5.38 -19.57 2.12
C LEU A 241 -4.36 -19.90 3.21
N ILE A 242 -4.10 -18.98 4.13
CA ILE A 242 -3.11 -19.19 5.18
C ILE A 242 -3.79 -19.58 6.49
N LYS A 243 -3.47 -20.77 6.98
CA LYS A 243 -3.79 -21.15 8.35
C LYS A 243 -2.85 -20.43 9.32
N VAL A 244 -3.35 -20.07 10.50
CA VAL A 244 -2.58 -19.42 11.58
C VAL A 244 -1.28 -20.20 11.90
N GLU A 245 -1.33 -21.53 11.87
CA GLU A 245 -0.15 -22.38 12.10
C GLU A 245 0.96 -22.20 11.06
N HIS A 246 0.63 -21.82 9.82
CA HIS A 246 1.60 -21.51 8.79
C HIS A 246 2.39 -20.23 9.09
N ILE A 247 1.79 -19.28 9.83
CA ILE A 247 2.45 -18.03 10.18
C ILE A 247 3.66 -18.25 11.08
N LYS A 248 3.64 -19.27 11.95
CA LYS A 248 4.81 -19.65 12.77
C LYS A 248 6.05 -19.87 11.91
N TYR A 249 5.88 -20.49 10.75
CA TYR A 249 6.96 -20.79 9.82
C TYR A 249 7.48 -19.53 9.13
N VAL A 250 6.59 -18.62 8.74
CA VAL A 250 6.95 -17.31 8.15
C VAL A 250 7.74 -16.46 9.14
N LEU A 251 7.33 -16.44 10.41
CA LEU A 251 7.93 -15.59 11.41
C LEU A 251 9.36 -16.00 11.79
N LYS A 252 9.75 -17.28 11.60
CA LYS A 252 11.12 -17.74 11.84
C LYS A 252 12.18 -17.02 11.00
N TYR A 253 11.80 -16.48 9.83
CA TYR A 253 12.71 -15.73 8.98
C TYR A 253 13.01 -14.31 9.49
N PHE A 254 12.24 -13.81 10.45
CA PHE A 254 12.29 -12.42 10.91
C PHE A 254 12.51 -12.32 12.44
N PRO A 255 13.70 -12.69 12.94
CA PRO A 255 13.95 -12.79 14.39
C PRO A 255 13.86 -11.45 15.13
N ASP A 256 14.14 -10.33 14.45
CA ASP A 256 14.16 -9.00 15.05
C ASP A 256 12.87 -8.20 14.79
N LEU A 257 11.76 -8.90 14.53
CA LEU A 257 10.49 -8.29 14.18
C LEU A 257 9.91 -7.49 15.35
N LYS A 258 9.67 -6.19 15.15
CA LYS A 258 9.12 -5.29 16.17
C LYS A 258 7.61 -5.12 16.07
N ALA A 259 7.06 -5.19 14.86
CA ALA A 259 5.64 -5.05 14.60
C ALA A 259 5.15 -6.10 13.60
N PHE A 260 4.03 -6.73 13.92
CA PHE A 260 3.41 -7.73 13.07
C PHE A 260 1.91 -7.43 12.91
N ALA A 261 1.45 -7.37 11.66
CA ALA A 261 0.03 -7.26 11.35
C ALA A 261 -0.42 -8.45 10.49
N PHE A 262 -1.51 -9.09 10.88
CA PHE A 262 -2.17 -10.15 10.14
C PHE A 262 -3.58 -9.71 9.78
N ILE A 263 -3.85 -9.57 8.49
CA ILE A 263 -5.16 -9.25 7.93
C ILE A 263 -5.68 -10.53 7.30
N SER A 264 -6.81 -11.02 7.79
CA SER A 264 -7.43 -12.26 7.36
C SER A 264 -8.88 -12.05 7.00
N TYR A 265 -9.38 -12.90 6.12
CA TYR A 265 -10.80 -12.94 5.78
C TYR A 265 -11.47 -14.22 6.35
N SER A 266 -10.74 -15.01 7.14
CA SER A 266 -11.22 -16.24 7.76
C SER A 266 -11.43 -16.09 9.28
N ILE A 267 -12.62 -16.46 9.75
CA ILE A 267 -12.96 -16.46 11.19
C ILE A 267 -12.08 -17.43 12.00
N GLU A 268 -11.53 -18.46 11.37
CA GLU A 268 -10.60 -19.40 12.02
C GLU A 268 -9.32 -18.71 12.53
N SER A 269 -9.02 -17.52 11.99
CA SER A 269 -7.90 -16.69 12.44
C SER A 269 -8.15 -16.04 13.80
N ILE A 270 -9.39 -16.01 14.28
CA ILE A 270 -9.78 -15.54 15.61
C ILE A 270 -9.54 -16.66 16.64
N ASN A 271 -8.28 -16.89 16.97
CA ASN A 271 -7.86 -17.88 17.94
C ASN A 271 -6.70 -17.37 18.79
N GLY A 272 -7.01 -16.80 19.95
CA GLY A 272 -6.00 -16.19 20.81
C GLY A 272 -4.99 -17.16 21.39
N THR A 273 -5.36 -18.42 21.68
CA THR A 273 -4.39 -19.42 22.18
C THR A 273 -3.38 -19.81 21.11
N LYS A 274 -3.81 -19.97 19.85
CA LYS A 274 -2.89 -20.21 18.72
C LYS A 274 -1.96 -19.00 18.50
N TRP A 275 -2.49 -17.78 18.56
CA TRP A 275 -1.65 -16.59 18.42
C TRP A 275 -0.65 -16.46 19.57
N GLU A 276 -1.05 -16.67 20.81
CA GLU A 276 -0.16 -16.68 21.97
C GLU A 276 1.01 -17.67 21.79
N GLN A 277 0.73 -18.91 21.35
CA GLN A 277 1.76 -19.91 21.07
C GLN A 277 2.74 -19.49 19.98
N ILE A 278 2.30 -18.71 19.00
CA ILE A 278 3.14 -18.22 17.90
C ILE A 278 3.95 -17.01 18.35
N LEU A 279 3.30 -16.01 18.93
CA LEU A 279 3.89 -14.72 19.26
C LEU A 279 4.86 -14.81 20.46
N SER A 280 4.64 -15.76 21.37
CA SER A 280 5.58 -16.05 22.46
C SER A 280 6.98 -16.46 21.97
N THR A 281 7.10 -16.93 20.71
CA THR A 281 8.39 -17.26 20.11
C THR A 281 9.19 -16.06 19.62
N ILE A 282 8.58 -14.86 19.58
CA ILE A 282 9.23 -13.61 19.14
C ILE A 282 9.35 -12.64 20.32
N SER A 283 10.48 -12.69 21.01
CA SER A 283 10.74 -11.83 22.17
C SER A 283 10.83 -10.34 21.84
N THR A 284 11.20 -10.00 20.61
CA THR A 284 11.40 -8.63 20.12
C THR A 284 10.10 -7.92 19.71
N LEU A 285 8.98 -8.64 19.65
CA LEU A 285 7.71 -8.11 19.17
C LEU A 285 7.11 -7.14 20.20
N THR A 286 6.88 -5.90 19.76
CA THR A 286 6.29 -4.83 20.57
C THR A 286 4.85 -4.52 20.18
N LYS A 287 4.51 -4.68 18.89
CA LYS A 287 3.19 -4.36 18.36
C LYS A 287 2.62 -5.55 17.59
N PHE A 288 1.35 -5.82 17.83
CA PHE A 288 0.60 -6.84 17.11
C PHE A 288 -0.73 -6.25 16.60
N GLN A 289 -1.14 -6.62 15.40
CA GLN A 289 -2.46 -6.27 14.90
C GLN A 289 -3.06 -7.47 14.21
N LEU A 290 -4.25 -7.86 14.65
CA LEU A 290 -5.06 -8.88 13.99
C LEU A 290 -6.31 -8.21 13.47
N GLN A 291 -6.46 -8.16 12.15
CA GLN A 291 -7.66 -7.68 11.50
C GLN A 291 -8.34 -8.86 10.80
N VAL A 292 -9.60 -9.11 11.12
CA VAL A 292 -10.38 -10.17 10.49
C VAL A 292 -11.59 -9.54 9.82
N ASN A 293 -11.61 -9.54 8.50
CA ASN A 293 -12.73 -9.07 7.70
C ASN A 293 -13.71 -10.24 7.50
N VAL A 294 -14.89 -10.13 8.11
CA VAL A 294 -15.93 -11.15 8.11
C VAL A 294 -17.11 -10.77 7.22
N GLN A 295 -16.89 -9.94 6.19
CA GLN A 295 -17.92 -9.55 5.21
C GLN A 295 -18.66 -10.73 4.56
N GLN A 296 -18.07 -11.92 4.52
CA GLN A 296 -18.71 -13.11 3.96
C GLN A 296 -19.52 -13.94 4.98
N LEU A 297 -19.49 -13.60 6.27
CA LEU A 297 -20.29 -14.31 7.27
C LEU A 297 -21.73 -13.81 7.22
N LYS A 298 -22.67 -14.74 7.05
CA LYS A 298 -24.12 -14.46 7.12
C LYS A 298 -24.61 -14.18 8.55
N VAL A 299 -23.76 -14.41 9.55
CA VAL A 299 -24.09 -14.30 10.98
C VAL A 299 -23.11 -13.32 11.61
N GLU A 300 -23.65 -12.37 12.37
CA GLU A 300 -22.86 -11.44 13.18
C GLU A 300 -22.18 -12.22 14.31
N PRO A 301 -20.84 -12.29 14.34
CA PRO A 301 -20.16 -13.07 15.35
C PRO A 301 -20.20 -12.35 16.71
N ASN A 302 -20.38 -13.11 17.78
CA ASN A 302 -20.48 -12.57 19.12
C ASN A 302 -19.14 -11.95 19.56
N ILE A 303 -19.10 -10.61 19.66
CA ILE A 303 -17.88 -9.86 20.02
C ILE A 303 -17.36 -10.26 21.40
N ILE A 304 -18.24 -10.50 22.36
CA ILE A 304 -17.86 -10.88 23.73
C ILE A 304 -17.16 -12.24 23.71
N GLU A 305 -17.67 -13.19 22.91
CA GLU A 305 -17.05 -14.49 22.71
C GLU A 305 -15.70 -14.38 21.98
N ILE A 306 -15.57 -13.46 21.03
CA ILE A 306 -14.29 -13.21 20.37
C ILE A 306 -13.28 -12.61 21.37
N GLN A 307 -13.70 -11.62 22.16
CA GLN A 307 -12.84 -10.97 23.14
C GLN A 307 -12.35 -11.95 24.20
N SER A 308 -13.20 -12.86 24.68
CA SER A 308 -12.81 -13.85 25.69
C SER A 308 -11.67 -14.77 25.22
N LYS A 309 -11.52 -14.97 23.90
CA LYS A 309 -10.39 -15.74 23.32
C LYS A 309 -9.03 -15.04 23.49
N PHE A 310 -8.99 -13.74 23.82
CA PHE A 310 -7.78 -12.93 24.00
C PHE A 310 -7.61 -12.40 25.43
N GLN A 311 -8.11 -13.12 26.43
CA GLN A 311 -8.06 -12.74 27.86
C GLN A 311 -7.13 -13.62 28.72
N THR A 312 -6.22 -14.38 28.10
CA THR A 312 -5.20 -15.12 28.87
C THR A 312 -4.18 -14.16 29.52
N ASN A 313 -3.45 -14.65 30.53
CA ASN A 313 -2.41 -13.87 31.22
C ASN A 313 -1.39 -13.28 30.24
N TYR A 314 -1.05 -14.00 29.17
CA TYR A 314 -0.14 -13.51 28.14
C TYR A 314 -0.58 -12.15 27.55
N TRP A 315 -1.85 -12.00 27.21
CA TRP A 315 -2.38 -10.75 26.63
C TRP A 315 -2.40 -9.64 27.67
N HIS A 316 -2.73 -9.95 28.92
CA HIS A 316 -2.72 -9.00 30.03
C HIS A 316 -1.31 -8.50 30.36
N ASP A 317 -0.34 -9.41 30.49
CA ASP A 317 1.06 -9.10 30.82
C ASP A 317 1.71 -8.22 29.77
N LYS A 318 1.41 -8.49 28.49
CA LYS A 318 1.85 -7.67 27.37
C LYS A 318 1.12 -6.33 27.25
N LYS A 319 0.06 -6.10 28.03
CA LYS A 319 -0.89 -4.96 27.92
C LYS A 319 -1.53 -4.89 26.54
N TRP A 320 -1.74 -6.06 25.96
CA TRP A 320 -2.03 -6.27 24.56
C TRP A 320 -3.54 -6.46 24.33
N THR A 321 -4.36 -5.55 24.87
CA THR A 321 -5.82 -5.72 24.89
C THR A 321 -6.54 -4.42 24.51
N ASN A 322 -6.56 -4.08 23.22
CA ASN A 322 -7.48 -3.09 22.68
C ASN A 322 -8.27 -3.69 21.50
N VAL A 323 -9.37 -4.35 21.84
CA VAL A 323 -10.25 -4.95 20.84
C VAL A 323 -11.25 -3.89 20.39
N LYS A 324 -11.16 -3.46 19.13
CA LYS A 324 -12.16 -2.57 18.52
C LYS A 324 -12.98 -3.36 17.50
N GLY A 325 -14.28 -3.48 17.78
CA GLY A 325 -15.25 -3.99 16.82
C GLY A 325 -15.97 -2.82 16.18
N ASP A 326 -15.62 -2.48 14.94
CA ASP A 326 -16.37 -1.48 14.17
C ASP A 326 -17.37 -2.22 13.27
N TRP A 327 -18.58 -2.43 13.81
CA TRP A 327 -19.67 -3.16 13.14
C TRP A 327 -20.72 -2.18 12.61
N TYR A 328 -20.33 -1.30 11.68
CA TYR A 328 -21.29 -0.39 11.04
C TYR A 328 -21.55 -0.82 9.58
N GLN A 329 -22.86 -0.95 9.29
CA GLN A 329 -23.66 -1.35 8.11
C GLN A 329 -23.06 -1.66 6.72
N GLN A 330 -21.76 -1.52 6.45
CA GLN A 330 -21.13 -1.92 5.18
C GLN A 330 -19.69 -2.47 5.32
N GLN A 331 -19.13 -2.54 6.53
CA GLN A 331 -17.78 -3.07 6.77
C GLN A 331 -17.78 -4.02 7.97
N ASN A 332 -18.20 -5.28 7.78
CA ASN A 332 -18.14 -6.31 8.82
C ASN A 332 -16.66 -6.67 9.12
N CYS A 333 -15.97 -5.84 9.90
CA CYS A 333 -14.55 -5.96 10.16
C CYS A 333 -14.28 -5.98 11.67
N PHE A 334 -13.68 -7.08 12.13
CA PHE A 334 -13.13 -7.16 13.47
C PHE A 334 -11.68 -6.69 13.45
N THR A 335 -11.31 -5.72 14.30
CA THR A 335 -9.91 -5.28 14.41
C THR A 335 -9.42 -5.34 15.85
N LEU A 336 -8.58 -6.31 16.14
CA LEU A 336 -7.78 -6.36 17.36
C LEU A 336 -6.48 -5.56 17.12
N ARG A 337 -6.34 -4.40 17.77
CA ARG A 337 -5.10 -3.61 17.73
C ARG A 337 -4.42 -3.66 19.07
N VAL A 338 -3.14 -3.93 19.04
CA VAL A 338 -2.38 -4.23 20.24
C VAL A 338 -1.06 -3.46 20.16
N TYR A 339 -0.89 -2.47 21.04
CA TYR A 339 0.19 -1.48 21.00
C TYR A 339 1.24 -1.68 22.08
#